data_AF-A0A8S1RQP3-F1
#
_entry.id   AF-A0A8S1RQP3-F1
#
_cell.length_a   1.000
_cell.length_b   1.000
_cell.length_c   1.000
_cell.angle_alpha   90.00
_cell.angle_beta   90.00
_cell.angle_gamma   90.00
#
_symmetry.space_group_name_H-M   'P 1'
#
loop_
_entity.id
_entity.type
_entity.pdbx_description
1 polymer ?
#
loop_
_entity_poly.entity_id
_entity_poly.type
_entity_poly.pdbx_seq_one_letter_code
_entity_poly.pdbx_strand_id
1 'polypeptide(L)'
;MLFCQGQESSKLVLIGLEIMETLIKSSKQHLRHKVEPLVRLINQEISQFEKKKNQCKGIKIYILLENLLDSQLHMFIPFMCKLLSKEVSSVLLEVRKDIINLFVSLSRKCPTTVQYLSLIVNSLLNLVELSAKTQQQLEMHQTALNCLVNLILQHKNLMLVYLPMIHLQVQKYKIHHQQYQKLIEIFLMYGNLEDLNNLLDEDYKAIEQLFHLDCFILFN
;
A
#
# COMPACT_ATOMS: atom_id res chain seq x y z
N MET A 1 34.55 23.04 -14.41
CA MET A 1 33.38 23.28 -15.28
C MET A 1 32.88 21.91 -15.74
N LEU A 2 31.67 21.41 -15.51
CA LEU A 2 30.42 21.96 -15.00
C LEU A 2 29.64 20.80 -14.33
N PHE A 3 29.32 20.98 -13.05
CA PHE A 3 28.41 20.13 -12.28
C PHE A 3 26.94 20.38 -12.70
N CYS A 4 26.55 19.90 -13.89
CA CYS A 4 25.16 19.99 -14.37
C CYS A 4 24.47 18.62 -14.56
N GLN A 5 25.17 17.49 -14.34
CA GLN A 5 24.66 16.16 -14.71
C GLN A 5 23.53 15.60 -13.83
N GLY A 6 23.35 16.10 -12.59
CA GLY A 6 22.33 15.56 -11.68
C GLY A 6 20.88 15.97 -12.02
N GLN A 7 20.69 17.07 -12.75
CA GLN A 7 19.34 17.53 -13.12
C GLN A 7 18.84 16.91 -14.43
N GLU A 8 19.73 16.68 -15.40
CA GLU A 8 19.37 16.09 -16.70
C GLU A 8 19.08 14.59 -16.60
N SER A 9 19.87 13.84 -15.84
CA SER A 9 19.62 12.41 -15.59
C SER A 9 18.24 12.18 -14.97
N SER A 10 17.89 12.97 -13.95
CA SER A 10 16.61 12.91 -13.28
C SER A 10 15.41 13.26 -14.17
N LYS A 11 15.60 14.16 -15.16
CA LYS A 11 14.58 14.48 -16.18
C LYS A 11 14.39 13.33 -17.16
N LEU A 12 15.48 12.72 -17.64
CA LEU A 12 15.43 11.57 -18.55
C LEU A 12 14.74 10.38 -17.90
N VAL A 13 15.01 10.11 -16.62
CA VAL A 13 14.30 9.05 -15.89
C VAL A 13 12.80 9.35 -15.79
N LEU A 14 12.41 10.60 -15.51
CA LEU A 14 11.00 10.97 -15.43
C LEU A 14 10.27 10.79 -16.77
N ILE A 15 10.92 11.12 -17.89
CA ILE A 15 10.41 10.87 -19.24
C ILE A 15 10.32 9.35 -19.51
N GLY A 16 11.34 8.59 -19.10
CA GLY A 16 11.33 7.12 -19.21
C GLY A 16 10.15 6.48 -18.46
N LEU A 17 9.85 6.96 -17.25
CA LEU A 17 8.68 6.52 -16.47
C LEU A 17 7.36 6.93 -17.14
N GLU A 18 7.28 8.08 -17.80
CA GLU A 18 6.08 8.51 -18.57
C GLU A 18 5.85 7.63 -19.80
N ILE A 19 6.91 7.31 -20.53
CA ILE A 19 6.85 6.39 -21.67
C ILE A 19 6.41 5.02 -21.17
N MET A 20 6.97 4.54 -20.06
CA MET A 20 6.61 3.26 -19.46
C MET A 20 5.14 3.23 -19.02
N GLU A 21 4.66 4.27 -18.36
CA GLU A 21 3.26 4.42 -18.00
C GLU A 21 2.34 4.35 -19.24
N THR A 22 2.71 5.06 -20.30
CA THR A 22 1.95 5.07 -21.56
C THR A 22 1.93 3.68 -22.22
N LEU A 23 3.06 2.99 -22.24
CA LEU A 23 3.19 1.63 -22.77
C LEU A 23 2.37 0.63 -21.96
N ILE A 24 2.36 0.72 -20.63
CA ILE A 24 1.54 -0.14 -19.79
C ILE A 24 0.06 0.09 -20.08
N LYS A 25 -0.38 1.34 -20.23
CA LYS A 25 -1.78 1.65 -20.57
C LYS A 25 -2.18 1.12 -21.94
N SER A 26 -1.29 1.19 -22.94
CA SER A 26 -1.62 0.80 -24.32
C SER A 26 -1.43 -0.69 -24.62
N SER A 27 -0.51 -1.37 -23.92
CA SER A 27 -0.04 -2.71 -24.32
C SER A 27 0.07 -3.70 -23.16
N LYS A 28 -0.66 -3.48 -22.06
CA LYS A 28 -0.62 -4.27 -20.81
C LYS A 28 -0.52 -5.78 -21.02
N GLN A 29 -1.35 -6.35 -21.90
CA GLN A 29 -1.41 -7.80 -22.12
C GLN A 29 -0.09 -8.38 -22.68
N HIS A 30 0.64 -7.61 -23.47
CA HIS A 30 1.91 -8.02 -24.07
C HIS A 30 3.09 -7.94 -23.10
N LEU A 31 2.91 -7.25 -21.96
CA LEU A 31 3.97 -7.04 -20.98
C LEU A 31 4.17 -8.23 -20.03
N ARG A 32 3.31 -9.25 -20.06
CA ARG A 32 3.32 -10.38 -19.10
C ARG A 32 4.70 -11.02 -18.93
N HIS A 33 5.44 -11.23 -20.02
CA HIS A 33 6.78 -11.84 -20.00
C HIS A 33 7.93 -10.86 -19.68
N LYS A 34 7.61 -9.58 -19.55
CA LYS A 34 8.57 -8.50 -19.26
C LYS A 34 8.34 -7.85 -17.90
N VAL A 35 7.34 -8.30 -17.14
CA VAL A 35 7.03 -7.75 -15.80
C VAL A 35 8.22 -7.88 -14.86
N GLU A 36 8.89 -9.02 -14.80
CA GLU A 36 10.02 -9.22 -13.88
C GLU A 36 11.18 -8.23 -14.15
N PRO A 37 11.71 -8.11 -15.39
CA PRO A 37 12.69 -7.08 -15.71
C PRO A 37 12.22 -5.66 -15.36
N LEU A 38 10.95 -5.34 -15.62
CA LEU A 38 10.38 -4.04 -15.27
C LEU A 38 10.38 -3.80 -13.75
N VAL A 39 9.94 -4.77 -12.95
CA VAL A 39 9.95 -4.69 -11.47
C VAL A 39 11.38 -4.47 -10.95
N ARG A 40 12.37 -5.18 -11.50
CA ARG A 40 13.77 -5.02 -11.10
C ARG A 40 14.28 -3.61 -11.41
N LEU A 41 14.04 -3.11 -12.62
CA LEU A 41 14.45 -1.77 -13.03
C LEU A 41 13.77 -0.70 -12.18
N ILE A 42 12.45 -0.77 -12.00
CA ILE A 42 11.71 0.20 -11.19
C ILE A 42 12.18 0.17 -9.73
N ASN A 43 12.44 -1.00 -9.15
CA ASN A 43 12.98 -1.10 -7.79
C ASN A 43 14.37 -0.45 -7.66
N GLN A 44 15.26 -0.67 -8.63
CA GLN A 44 16.58 -0.03 -8.68
C GLN A 44 16.42 1.49 -8.74
N GLU A 45 15.58 1.97 -9.64
CA GLU A 45 15.31 3.40 -9.82
C GLU A 45 14.71 4.04 -8.56
N ILE A 46 13.68 3.42 -7.95
CA ILE A 46 13.08 3.90 -6.69
C ILE A 46 14.12 3.95 -5.56
N SER A 47 15.04 2.99 -5.50
CA SER A 47 16.08 2.96 -4.48
C SER A 47 17.11 4.07 -4.62
N GLN A 48 17.31 4.58 -5.84
CA GLN A 48 18.29 5.62 -6.18
C GLN A 48 17.67 7.02 -6.22
N PHE A 49 16.35 7.14 -6.25
CA PHE A 49 15.69 8.45 -6.30
C PHE A 49 15.85 9.23 -5.00
N GLU A 50 16.58 10.34 -5.08
CA GLU A 50 16.54 11.40 -4.07
C GLU A 50 15.31 12.32 -4.26
N LYS A 51 14.75 12.39 -5.48
CA LYS A 51 13.65 13.29 -5.81
C LYS A 51 12.27 12.65 -5.68
N LYS A 52 11.43 13.29 -4.85
CA LYS A 52 10.01 13.01 -4.59
C LYS A 52 9.19 12.54 -5.81
N LYS A 53 9.22 13.33 -6.88
CA LYS A 53 8.33 13.14 -8.05
C LYS A 53 8.58 11.81 -8.78
N ASN A 54 9.81 11.29 -8.70
CA ASN A 54 10.19 10.06 -9.39
C ASN A 54 9.75 8.82 -8.59
N GLN A 55 9.84 8.86 -7.25
CA GLN A 55 9.38 7.78 -6.38
C GLN A 55 7.87 7.55 -6.48
N CYS A 56 7.07 8.61 -6.39
CA CYS A 56 5.61 8.51 -6.55
C CYS A 56 5.22 7.96 -7.92
N LYS A 57 5.90 8.37 -9.00
CA LYS A 57 5.64 7.83 -10.35
C LYS A 57 5.99 6.35 -10.46
N GLY A 58 7.12 5.92 -9.91
CA GLY A 58 7.49 4.51 -9.85
C GLY A 58 6.44 3.66 -9.14
N ILE A 59 5.89 4.15 -8.03
CA ILE A 59 4.81 3.46 -7.31
C ILE A 59 3.51 3.43 -8.12
N LYS A 60 3.16 4.52 -8.80
CA LYS A 60 1.98 4.56 -9.70
C LYS A 60 2.07 3.54 -10.84
N ILE A 61 3.27 3.30 -11.38
CA ILE A 61 3.46 2.26 -12.39
C ILE A 61 3.07 0.88 -11.86
N TYR A 62 3.38 0.56 -10.61
CA TYR A 62 2.95 -0.70 -10.01
C TYR A 62 1.43 -0.80 -9.88
N ILE A 63 0.74 0.30 -9.56
CA ILE A 63 -0.72 0.34 -9.55
C ILE A 63 -1.27 -0.02 -10.95
N LEU A 64 -0.63 0.44 -12.03
CA LEU A 64 -1.08 0.17 -13.41
C LEU A 64 -0.83 -1.27 -13.85
N LEU A 65 0.24 -1.91 -13.36
CA LEU A 65 0.54 -3.32 -13.67
C LEU A 65 -0.50 -4.28 -13.07
N GLU A 66 -1.09 -3.93 -11.92
CA GLU A 66 -2.17 -4.68 -11.26
C GLU A 66 -1.87 -6.19 -11.12
N ASN A 67 -2.78 -7.05 -11.59
CA ASN A 67 -2.71 -8.50 -11.54
C ASN A 67 -1.50 -9.10 -12.25
N LEU A 68 -0.81 -8.35 -13.12
CA LEU A 68 0.43 -8.81 -13.73
C LEU A 68 1.58 -8.93 -12.71
N LEU A 69 1.47 -8.24 -11.56
CA LEU A 69 2.46 -8.32 -10.48
C LEU A 69 2.35 -9.58 -9.63
N ASP A 70 1.26 -10.36 -9.75
CA ASP A 70 0.96 -11.49 -8.85
C ASP A 70 2.12 -12.51 -8.83
N SER A 71 2.69 -12.84 -9.99
CA SER A 71 3.85 -13.75 -10.06
C SER A 71 5.15 -13.17 -9.49
N GLN A 72 5.22 -11.84 -9.32
CA GLN A 72 6.43 -11.10 -8.95
C GLN A 72 6.33 -10.44 -7.57
N LEU A 73 5.28 -10.76 -6.79
CA LEU A 73 5.09 -10.21 -5.43
C LEU A 73 6.27 -10.50 -4.50
N HIS A 74 6.95 -11.64 -4.67
CA HIS A 74 8.13 -12.02 -3.88
C HIS A 74 9.30 -11.04 -3.98
N MET A 75 9.47 -10.34 -5.11
CA MET A 75 10.48 -9.28 -5.26
C MET A 75 9.94 -7.92 -4.82
N PHE A 76 8.66 -7.68 -5.10
CA PHE A 76 8.03 -6.39 -4.92
C PHE A 76 7.68 -6.10 -3.45
N ILE A 77 7.01 -7.03 -2.75
CA ILE A 77 6.51 -6.79 -1.39
C ILE A 77 7.66 -6.56 -0.40
N PRO A 78 8.72 -7.40 -0.35
CA PRO A 78 9.83 -7.16 0.56
C PRO A 78 10.53 -5.83 0.31
N PHE A 79 10.64 -5.41 -0.95
CA PHE A 79 11.21 -4.11 -1.32
C PHE A 79 10.37 -2.95 -0.76
N MET A 80 9.05 -3.00 -0.92
CA MET A 80 8.14 -1.98 -0.41
C MET A 80 8.09 -1.94 1.12
N CYS A 81 8.06 -3.08 1.79
CA CYS A 81 8.13 -3.16 3.25
C CYS A 81 9.46 -2.58 3.78
N LYS A 82 10.57 -2.82 3.09
CA LYS A 82 11.87 -2.21 3.42
C LYS A 82 11.84 -0.69 3.28
N LEU A 83 11.19 -0.15 2.24
CA LEU A 83 11.04 1.29 2.06
C LEU A 83 10.17 1.92 3.16
N LEU A 84 9.08 1.28 3.56
CA LEU A 84 8.23 1.76 4.66
C LEU A 84 8.96 1.78 6.00
N SER A 85 9.84 0.81 6.23
CA SER A 85 10.57 0.63 7.49
C SER A 85 11.77 1.58 7.65
N LYS A 86 12.15 2.33 6.61
CA LYS A 86 13.20 3.35 6.72
C LYS A 86 12.79 4.48 7.68
N GLU A 87 13.76 5.22 8.22
CA GLU A 87 13.48 6.35 9.11
C GLU A 87 12.61 7.43 8.43
N VAL A 88 11.76 8.09 9.21
CA VAL A 88 10.77 9.07 8.72
C VAL A 88 11.41 10.24 7.97
N SER A 89 12.62 10.65 8.37
CA SER A 89 13.40 11.69 7.70
C SER A 89 13.82 11.33 6.27
N SER A 90 13.94 10.03 5.96
CA SER A 90 14.51 9.54 4.70
C SER A 90 13.49 9.25 3.61
N VAL A 91 12.21 9.06 3.98
CA VAL A 91 11.13 8.73 3.04
C VAL A 91 9.93 9.60 3.34
N LEU A 92 9.56 10.40 2.33
CA LEU A 92 8.43 11.32 2.40
C LEU A 92 7.11 10.61 2.72
N LEU A 93 6.26 11.32 3.45
CA LEU A 93 4.96 10.83 3.90
C LEU A 93 4.07 10.33 2.73
N GLU A 94 4.03 11.09 1.64
CA GLU A 94 3.22 10.77 0.45
C GLU A 94 3.64 9.45 -0.18
N VAL A 95 4.94 9.18 -0.27
CA VAL A 95 5.47 7.92 -0.81
C VAL A 95 5.05 6.74 0.07
N ARG A 96 5.02 6.91 1.40
CA ARG A 96 4.52 5.87 2.31
C ARG A 96 3.03 5.62 2.12
N LYS A 97 2.23 6.69 1.96
CA LYS A 97 0.79 6.55 1.66
C LYS A 97 0.55 5.82 0.35
N ASP A 98 1.31 6.17 -0.70
CA ASP A 98 1.23 5.51 -2.01
C ASP A 98 1.54 3.99 -1.89
N ILE A 99 2.54 3.62 -1.09
CA ILE A 99 2.86 2.20 -0.83
C ILE A 99 1.72 1.51 -0.06
N ILE A 100 1.15 2.15 0.97
CA ILE A 100 0.04 1.58 1.74
C ILE A 100 -1.19 1.36 0.84
N ASN A 101 -1.52 2.35 0.00
CA ASN A 101 -2.61 2.26 -0.97
C ASN A 101 -2.36 1.15 -2.00
N LEU A 102 -1.10 0.96 -2.40
CA LEU A 102 -0.71 -0.13 -3.29
C LEU A 102 -0.95 -1.50 -2.63
N PHE A 103 -0.69 -1.68 -1.33
CA PHE A 103 -1.04 -2.93 -0.63
C PHE A 103 -2.54 -3.22 -0.65
N VAL A 104 -3.38 -2.19 -0.47
CA VAL A 104 -4.85 -2.35 -0.59
C VAL A 104 -5.21 -2.82 -2.01
N SER A 105 -4.66 -2.17 -3.04
CA SER A 105 -4.89 -2.56 -4.45
C SER A 105 -4.46 -4.00 -4.73
N LEU A 106 -3.29 -4.42 -4.22
CA LEU A 106 -2.76 -5.77 -4.41
C LEU A 106 -3.61 -6.83 -3.72
N SER A 107 -4.12 -6.57 -2.50
CA SER A 107 -5.00 -7.50 -1.79
C SER A 107 -6.28 -7.81 -2.59
N ARG A 108 -6.76 -6.86 -3.39
CA ARG A 108 -7.95 -7.01 -4.24
C ARG A 108 -7.64 -7.70 -5.58
N LYS A 109 -6.50 -7.39 -6.19
CA LYS A 109 -6.18 -7.79 -7.57
C LYS A 109 -5.22 -8.98 -7.71
N CYS A 110 -4.50 -9.32 -6.65
CA CYS A 110 -3.45 -10.36 -6.65
C CYS A 110 -3.75 -11.41 -5.57
N PRO A 111 -4.22 -12.62 -5.92
CA PRO A 111 -4.58 -13.65 -4.93
C PRO A 111 -3.37 -14.16 -4.13
N THR A 112 -2.16 -14.14 -4.69
CA THR A 112 -0.97 -14.62 -3.98
C THR A 112 -0.50 -13.69 -2.87
N THR A 113 -1.10 -12.49 -2.74
CA THR A 113 -0.86 -11.54 -1.63
C THR A 113 -1.02 -12.19 -0.26
N VAL A 114 -1.90 -13.19 -0.14
CA VAL A 114 -2.11 -13.98 1.09
C VAL A 114 -0.81 -14.51 1.69
N GLN A 115 0.14 -14.94 0.85
CA GLN A 115 1.42 -15.51 1.28
C GLN A 115 2.31 -14.48 1.99
N TYR A 116 2.05 -13.19 1.79
CA TYR A 116 2.88 -12.09 2.28
C TYR A 116 2.18 -11.26 3.38
N LEU A 117 1.00 -11.68 3.84
CA LEU A 117 0.22 -10.94 4.85
C LEU A 117 1.02 -10.69 6.12
N SER A 118 1.76 -11.70 6.61
CA SER A 118 2.63 -11.54 7.78
C SER A 118 3.64 -10.39 7.60
N LEU A 119 4.28 -10.31 6.44
CA LEU A 119 5.28 -9.29 6.16
C LEU A 119 4.64 -7.89 6.04
N ILE A 120 3.50 -7.80 5.36
CA ILE A 120 2.74 -6.55 5.21
C ILE A 120 2.28 -6.05 6.58
N VAL A 121 1.61 -6.90 7.36
CA VAL A 121 1.07 -6.53 8.68
C VAL A 121 2.19 -6.07 9.61
N ASN A 122 3.28 -6.85 9.73
CA ASN A 122 4.41 -6.46 10.57
C ASN A 122 5.04 -5.14 10.12
N SER A 123 5.14 -4.91 8.80
CA SER A 123 5.65 -3.63 8.27
C SER A 123 4.73 -2.45 8.60
N LEU A 124 3.41 -2.63 8.58
CA LEU A 124 2.44 -1.59 8.94
C LEU A 124 2.46 -1.30 10.45
N LEU A 125 2.57 -2.33 11.29
CA LEU A 125 2.70 -2.17 12.73
C LEU A 125 4.01 -1.47 13.12
N ASN A 126 5.13 -1.82 12.46
CA ASN A 126 6.39 -1.11 12.64
C ASN A 126 6.27 0.36 12.23
N LEU A 127 5.54 0.65 11.15
CA LEU A 127 5.30 2.01 10.69
C LEU A 127 4.50 2.82 11.73
N VAL A 128 3.48 2.23 12.34
CA VAL A 128 2.70 2.84 13.44
C VAL A 128 3.58 3.17 14.63
N GLU A 129 4.50 2.26 15.00
CA GLU A 129 5.46 2.50 16.07
C GLU A 129 6.45 3.63 15.75
N LEU A 130 6.97 3.67 14.52
CA LEU A 130 7.87 4.73 14.06
C LEU A 130 7.20 6.10 14.03
N SER A 131 5.95 6.18 13.55
CA SER A 131 5.22 7.44 13.45
C SER A 131 4.79 8.01 14.79
N ALA A 132 4.70 7.18 15.85
CA ALA A 132 4.39 7.62 17.21
C ALA A 132 5.40 8.62 17.80
N LYS A 133 6.61 8.71 17.22
CA LYS A 133 7.66 9.63 17.67
C LYS A 133 7.67 10.96 16.91
N THR A 134 6.73 11.18 16.00
CA THR A 134 6.76 12.30 15.03
C THR A 134 5.47 13.11 15.02
N GLN A 135 5.55 14.39 14.62
CA GLN A 135 4.39 15.29 14.53
C GLN A 135 3.28 14.81 13.57
N GLN A 136 3.59 13.91 12.63
CA GLN A 136 2.65 13.36 11.62
C GLN A 136 1.97 12.05 12.07
N GLN A 137 1.93 11.79 13.38
CA GLN A 137 1.45 10.56 13.98
C GLN A 137 0.03 10.17 13.53
N LEU A 138 -0.93 11.10 13.66
CA LEU A 138 -2.35 10.81 13.47
C LEU A 138 -2.67 10.32 12.05
N GLU A 139 -2.14 11.02 11.05
CA GLU A 139 -2.46 10.74 9.64
C GLU A 139 -1.89 9.38 9.19
N MET A 140 -0.69 9.03 9.66
CA MET A 140 -0.08 7.73 9.36
C MET A 140 -0.73 6.58 10.10
N HIS A 141 -1.14 6.80 11.35
CA HIS A 141 -1.91 5.82 12.12
C HIS A 141 -3.25 5.51 11.44
N GLN A 142 -3.95 6.53 10.96
CA GLN A 142 -5.21 6.36 10.21
C GLN A 142 -4.98 5.62 8.89
N THR A 143 -3.98 6.02 8.10
CA THR A 143 -3.70 5.39 6.80
C THR A 143 -3.32 3.91 6.96
N ALA A 144 -2.46 3.59 7.95
CA ALA A 144 -2.06 2.23 8.22
C ALA A 144 -3.23 1.37 8.73
N LEU A 145 -4.08 1.91 9.62
CA LEU A 145 -5.25 1.19 10.12
C LEU A 145 -6.32 0.99 9.04
N ASN A 146 -6.56 1.96 8.17
CA ASN A 146 -7.43 1.80 6.99
C ASN A 146 -6.96 0.64 6.10
N CYS A 147 -5.65 0.50 5.90
CA CYS A 147 -5.09 -0.62 5.16
C CYS A 147 -5.29 -1.95 5.89
N LEU A 148 -5.03 -2.00 7.20
CA LEU A 148 -5.25 -3.21 8.00
C LEU A 148 -6.72 -3.64 8.01
N VAL A 149 -7.65 -2.70 8.15
CA VAL A 149 -9.09 -2.96 8.05
C VAL A 149 -9.44 -3.56 6.68
N ASN A 150 -8.95 -2.96 5.59
CA ASN A 150 -9.15 -3.52 4.25
C ASN A 150 -8.62 -4.96 4.12
N LEU A 151 -7.42 -5.23 4.65
CA LEU A 151 -6.84 -6.58 4.63
C LEU A 151 -7.69 -7.58 5.43
N ILE A 152 -8.20 -7.18 6.60
CA ILE A 152 -9.08 -8.01 7.42
C ILE A 152 -10.37 -8.33 6.66
N LEU A 153 -10.99 -7.35 6.02
CA LEU A 153 -12.23 -7.56 5.27
C LEU A 153 -12.01 -8.46 4.03
N GLN A 154 -10.88 -8.28 3.34
CA GLN A 154 -10.57 -9.03 2.12
C GLN A 154 -10.17 -10.49 2.39
N HIS A 155 -9.42 -10.75 3.46
CA HIS A 155 -8.86 -12.08 3.75
C HIS A 155 -9.49 -12.78 4.97
N LYS A 156 -10.42 -12.11 5.66
CA LYS A 156 -11.30 -12.63 6.72
C LYS A 156 -10.54 -13.48 7.75
N ASN A 157 -10.84 -14.79 7.79
CA ASN A 157 -10.31 -15.74 8.77
C ASN A 157 -8.77 -15.78 8.80
N LEU A 158 -8.11 -15.58 7.65
CA LEU A 158 -6.65 -15.58 7.58
C LEU A 158 -6.02 -14.40 8.34
N MET A 159 -6.78 -13.31 8.50
CA MET A 159 -6.33 -12.12 9.22
C MET A 159 -6.65 -12.14 10.72
N LEU A 160 -7.52 -13.05 11.18
CA LEU A 160 -7.90 -13.16 12.59
C LEU A 160 -6.70 -13.44 13.51
N VAL A 161 -5.71 -14.19 13.02
CA VAL A 161 -4.47 -14.50 13.76
C VAL A 161 -3.68 -13.23 14.09
N TYR A 162 -3.77 -12.19 13.26
CA TYR A 162 -3.06 -10.93 13.48
C TYR A 162 -3.86 -9.91 14.30
N LEU A 163 -5.16 -10.14 14.49
CA LEU A 163 -6.07 -9.21 15.16
C LEU A 163 -5.64 -8.88 16.61
N PRO A 164 -5.19 -9.84 17.44
CA PRO A 164 -4.64 -9.53 18.76
C PRO A 164 -3.40 -8.61 18.70
N MET A 165 -2.49 -8.84 17.76
CA MET A 165 -1.28 -8.03 17.60
C MET A 165 -1.63 -6.59 17.19
N ILE A 166 -2.57 -6.44 16.26
CA ILE A 166 -3.08 -5.13 15.83
C ILE A 166 -3.74 -4.42 17.01
N HIS A 167 -4.59 -5.13 17.77
CA HIS A 167 -5.30 -4.58 18.91
C HIS A 167 -4.35 -4.08 20.01
N LEU A 168 -3.29 -4.85 20.32
CA LEU A 168 -2.27 -4.43 21.29
C LEU A 168 -1.60 -3.11 20.88
N GLN A 169 -1.29 -2.92 19.59
CA GLN A 169 -0.71 -1.66 19.12
C GLN A 169 -1.70 -0.50 19.17
N VAL A 170 -2.95 -0.72 18.77
CA VAL A 170 -4.01 0.29 18.84
C VAL A 170 -4.20 0.79 20.28
N GLN A 171 -4.20 -0.13 21.26
CA GLN A 171 -4.27 0.22 22.67
C GLN A 171 -3.00 0.92 23.18
N LYS A 172 -1.81 0.40 22.85
CA LYS A 172 -0.51 0.96 23.28
C LYS A 172 -0.37 2.44 22.90
N TYR A 173 -0.79 2.81 21.69
CA TYR A 173 -0.70 4.18 21.18
C TYR A 173 -1.99 4.99 21.28
N LYS A 174 -3.03 4.45 21.93
CA LYS A 174 -4.36 5.08 22.10
C LYS A 174 -4.94 5.60 20.77
N ILE A 175 -4.89 4.78 19.72
CA ILE A 175 -5.33 5.19 18.39
C ILE A 175 -6.85 5.12 18.32
N HIS A 176 -7.51 6.24 18.01
CA HIS A 176 -8.94 6.30 17.77
C HIS A 176 -9.24 6.13 16.28
N HIS A 177 -9.80 4.96 15.91
CA HIS A 177 -10.13 4.64 14.51
C HIS A 177 -11.51 4.02 14.40
N GLN A 178 -12.47 4.78 13.86
CA GLN A 178 -13.89 4.40 13.85
C GLN A 178 -14.16 3.08 13.13
N GLN A 179 -13.58 2.89 11.93
CA GLN A 179 -13.80 1.67 11.16
C GLN A 179 -13.23 0.43 11.85
N TYR A 180 -12.10 0.59 12.54
CA TYR A 180 -11.48 -0.51 13.25
C TYR A 180 -12.29 -0.88 14.50
N GLN A 181 -12.78 0.12 15.25
CA GLN A 181 -13.65 -0.09 16.40
C GLN A 181 -14.92 -0.86 16.01
N LYS A 182 -15.61 -0.42 14.95
CA LYS A 182 -16.78 -1.13 14.42
C LYS A 182 -16.45 -2.57 14.02
N LEU A 183 -15.32 -2.80 13.35
CA LEU A 183 -14.89 -4.14 12.96
C LEU A 183 -14.70 -5.06 14.18
N ILE A 184 -14.09 -4.55 15.25
CA ILE A 184 -13.89 -5.30 16.49
C ILE A 184 -15.23 -5.55 17.21
N GLU A 185 -16.12 -4.57 17.27
CA GLU A 185 -17.46 -4.74 17.84
C GLU A 185 -18.24 -5.85 17.12
N ILE A 186 -18.25 -5.83 15.79
CA ILE A 186 -18.91 -6.87 14.99
C ILE A 186 -18.24 -8.23 15.21
N PHE A 187 -16.91 -8.29 15.22
CA PHE A 187 -16.20 -9.54 15.51
C PHE A 187 -16.57 -10.12 16.88
N LEU A 188 -16.67 -9.28 17.92
CA LEU A 188 -17.05 -9.70 19.27
C LEU A 188 -18.52 -10.12 19.36
N MET A 189 -19.42 -9.52 18.56
CA MET A 189 -20.85 -9.85 18.58
C MET A 189 -21.18 -11.14 17.83
N TYR A 190 -20.58 -11.39 16.68
CA TYR A 190 -20.96 -12.50 15.79
C TYR A 190 -19.97 -13.66 15.81
N GLY A 191 -18.77 -13.49 16.39
CA GLY A 191 -17.75 -14.54 16.50
C GLY A 191 -17.11 -14.97 15.17
N ASN A 192 -17.64 -14.52 14.03
CA ASN A 192 -17.12 -14.81 12.68
C ASN A 192 -17.25 -13.56 11.77
N LEU A 193 -16.26 -13.37 10.90
CA LEU A 193 -16.24 -12.35 9.86
C LEU A 193 -16.91 -12.82 8.54
N GLU A 194 -17.40 -14.05 8.44
CA GLU A 194 -18.06 -14.57 7.23
C GLU A 194 -19.50 -14.08 7.12
N ASP A 195 -20.23 -13.99 8.24
CA ASP A 195 -21.62 -13.51 8.30
C ASP A 195 -21.75 -12.01 8.04
N LEU A 196 -20.62 -11.27 8.05
CA LEU A 196 -20.53 -9.87 7.65
C LEU A 196 -21.08 -9.63 6.23
N ASN A 197 -20.90 -10.56 5.30
CA ASN A 197 -21.36 -10.37 3.91
C ASN A 197 -22.88 -10.31 3.79
N ASN A 198 -23.62 -10.94 4.70
CA ASN A 198 -25.08 -11.02 4.63
C ASN A 198 -25.79 -9.91 5.42
N LEU A 199 -25.09 -9.26 6.36
CA LEU A 199 -25.63 -8.17 7.20
C LEU A 199 -25.07 -6.79 6.85
N LEU A 200 -23.93 -6.71 6.13
CA LEU A 200 -23.32 -5.44 5.75
C LEU A 200 -23.65 -4.98 4.32
N ASP A 201 -24.62 -5.54 3.59
CA ASP A 201 -24.87 -5.10 2.21
C ASP A 201 -25.25 -3.61 2.06
N GLU A 202 -25.64 -2.92 3.13
CA GLU A 202 -25.86 -1.47 3.17
C GLU A 202 -24.69 -0.68 3.79
N ASP A 203 -24.10 -1.13 4.90
CA ASP A 203 -22.96 -0.49 5.56
C ASP A 203 -21.62 -0.75 4.84
N TYR A 204 -21.44 -1.92 4.22
CA TYR A 204 -20.33 -2.25 3.32
C TYR A 204 -20.41 -1.46 2.03
N LYS A 205 -21.61 -1.17 1.51
CA LYS A 205 -21.78 -0.21 0.41
C LYS A 205 -21.45 1.21 0.83
N ALA A 206 -21.77 1.63 2.06
CA ALA A 206 -21.35 2.93 2.58
C ALA A 206 -19.83 3.03 2.78
N ILE A 207 -19.20 1.94 3.25
CA ILE A 207 -17.74 1.82 3.40
C ILE A 207 -17.05 1.69 2.03
N GLU A 208 -17.60 0.95 1.07
CA GLU A 208 -17.12 0.88 -0.33
C GLU A 208 -17.32 2.19 -1.09
N GLN A 209 -18.41 2.93 -0.83
CA GLN A 209 -18.64 4.27 -1.38
C GLN A 209 -17.64 5.28 -0.80
N LEU A 210 -17.30 5.17 0.49
CA LEU A 210 -16.17 5.90 1.07
C LEU A 210 -14.82 5.47 0.46
N PHE A 211 -14.61 4.18 0.19
CA PHE A 211 -13.41 3.67 -0.50
C PHE A 211 -13.32 4.10 -1.97
N HIS A 212 -14.45 4.34 -2.64
CA HIS A 212 -14.50 4.86 -4.01
C HIS A 212 -14.28 6.37 -4.06
N LEU A 213 -14.71 7.12 -3.04
CA LEU A 213 -14.56 8.58 -3.00
C LEU A 213 -13.12 9.03 -2.76
N ASP A 214 -12.36 8.38 -1.87
CA ASP A 214 -10.96 8.77 -1.62
C ASP A 214 -9.98 8.25 -2.69
N CYS A 215 -10.39 7.26 -3.49
CA CYS A 215 -9.61 6.83 -4.67
C CYS A 215 -9.92 7.65 -5.93
N PHE A 216 -10.99 8.46 -5.97
CA PHE A 216 -11.31 9.30 -7.13
C PHE A 216 -10.90 10.78 -6.94
N ILE A 217 -10.84 11.28 -5.71
CA ILE A 217 -10.53 12.71 -5.46
C ILE A 217 -9.03 13.04 -5.70
N LEU A 218 -8.16 12.04 -5.89
CA LEU A 218 -6.75 12.24 -6.30
C LEU A 218 -6.46 11.93 -7.79
N PHE A 219 -7.49 11.71 -8.60
CA PHE A 219 -7.34 11.30 -10.01
C PHE A 219 -7.98 12.23 -11.05
N ASN A 220 -8.07 13.53 -10.74
CA ASN A 220 -8.11 14.60 -11.76
C ASN A 220 -7.02 15.63 -11.50
#